data_AF-A0A7C1CM44-F1
#
_entry.id   AF-A0A7C1CM44-F1
#
_cell.length_a   1.000
_cell.length_b   1.000
_cell.length_c   1.000
_cell.angle_alpha   90.00
_cell.angle_beta   90.00
_cell.angle_gamma   90.00
#
_symmetry.space_group_name_H-M   'P 1'
#
loop_
_entity.id
_entity.type
_entity.pdbx_description
1 polymer ?
#
loop_
_entity_poly.entity_id
_entity_poly.type
_entity_poly.pdbx_seq_one_letter_code
_entity_poly.pdbx_strand_id
1 'polypeptide(L)'
;MRMEPTVIGHPTQRQLVAFAESLVDRHAPVSALMASHVADCPACAREVKQIRASFEIAALARLPEPSNELTQRIVVQARRQRSQRPRNTDAVHSPFMKLAQIAAGVIATAALAYFSFANALSDITPDSAGALHATAAASRAHSEQAPPKNHSDSLDALAGAVSLHQDLPASPHVLGHRRLIELVNHDMSAALAALERNPGCIRANQVMVTSVELQIEGLRNLYLDRKL
;
A
#
# COMPACT_ATOMS: atom_id res chain seq x y z
N MET A 1 -10.31 11.05 34.43
CA MET A 1 -9.03 10.86 33.72
C MET A 1 -8.73 12.14 32.97
N ARG A 2 -7.89 13.01 33.51
CA ARG A 2 -7.39 14.21 32.82
C ARG A 2 -6.18 13.76 32.01
N MET A 3 -6.31 13.74 30.69
CA MET A 3 -5.13 13.59 29.84
C MET A 3 -4.35 14.90 29.94
N GLU A 4 -3.15 14.82 30.50
CA GLU A 4 -2.21 15.94 30.49
C GLU A 4 -2.00 16.37 29.03
N PRO A 5 -2.16 17.66 28.70
CA PRO A 5 -1.89 18.12 27.35
C PRO A 5 -0.38 18.09 27.19
N THR A 6 0.14 17.00 26.62
CA THR A 6 1.45 17.02 25.98
C THR A 6 1.45 18.25 25.08
N VAL A 7 2.40 19.15 25.34
CA VAL A 7 2.61 20.39 24.59
C VAL A 7 3.00 20.02 23.16
N ILE A 8 1.99 19.68 22.37
CA ILE A 8 2.05 19.57 20.93
C ILE A 8 1.98 21.02 20.47
N GLY A 9 3.02 21.49 19.77
CA GLY A 9 3.02 22.82 19.18
C GLY A 9 1.77 23.07 18.33
N HIS A 10 1.55 24.32 17.95
CA HIS A 10 0.38 24.66 17.14
C HIS A 10 0.31 23.79 15.88
N PRO A 11 -0.88 23.23 15.55
CA PRO A 11 -1.08 22.47 14.33
C PRO A 11 -0.73 23.33 13.12
N THR A 12 -0.22 22.68 12.07
CA THR A 12 0.12 23.37 10.83
C THR A 12 -1.13 23.96 10.18
N GLN A 13 -0.97 25.02 9.41
CA GLN A 13 -2.08 25.64 8.67
C GLN A 13 -2.85 24.62 7.81
N ARG A 14 -2.14 23.68 7.17
CA ARG A 14 -2.74 22.61 6.37
C ARG A 14 -3.68 21.71 7.21
N GLN A 15 -3.30 21.40 8.45
CA GLN A 15 -4.13 20.61 9.36
C GLN A 15 -5.37 21.39 9.83
N LEU A 16 -5.22 22.70 10.09
CA LEU A 16 -6.34 23.57 10.44
C LEU A 16 -7.33 23.73 9.28
N VAL A 17 -6.85 23.81 8.04
CA VAL A 17 -7.71 23.84 6.84
C VAL A 17 -8.47 22.52 6.67
N ALA A 18 -7.79 21.37 6.77
CA ALA A 18 -8.45 20.06 6.68
C ALA A 18 -9.49 19.85 7.78
N PHE A 19 -9.22 20.35 8.99
CA PHE A 19 -10.17 20.34 10.08
C PHE A 19 -11.35 21.29 9.84
N ALA A 20 -11.11 22.50 9.33
CA ALA A 20 -12.18 23.43 8.97
C ALA A 20 -13.07 22.86 7.85
N GLU A 21 -12.50 22.17 6.88
CA GLU A 21 -13.21 21.49 5.80
C GLU A 21 -14.11 20.38 6.34
N SER A 22 -13.61 19.53 7.26
CA SER A 22 -14.44 18.49 7.87
C SER A 22 -15.56 19.01 8.78
N LEU A 23 -15.46 20.26 9.25
CA LEU A 23 -16.58 20.92 9.94
C LEU A 23 -17.67 21.43 8.99
N VAL A 24 -17.32 21.71 7.72
CA VAL A 24 -18.28 22.14 6.69
C VAL A 24 -18.94 20.93 6.04
N ASP A 25 -18.18 19.87 5.79
CA ASP A 25 -18.70 18.60 5.29
C ASP A 25 -19.35 17.79 6.43
N ARG A 26 -20.68 17.78 6.46
CA ARG A 26 -21.49 17.12 7.51
C ARG A 26 -21.25 15.61 7.63
N HIS A 27 -20.60 14.98 6.66
CA HIS A 27 -20.34 13.55 6.63
C HIS A 27 -18.88 13.17 6.89
N ALA A 28 -17.97 14.15 6.99
CA ALA A 28 -16.57 13.88 7.24
C ALA A 28 -16.31 13.57 8.73
N PRO A 29 -15.44 12.58 9.04
CA PRO A 29 -15.06 12.33 10.42
C PRO A 29 -14.22 13.48 10.97
N VAL A 30 -14.58 13.98 12.15
CA VAL A 30 -13.87 15.05 12.85
C VAL A 30 -12.88 14.47 13.86
N SER A 31 -11.61 14.88 13.79
CA SER A 31 -10.60 14.46 14.76
C SER A 31 -10.89 15.05 16.14
N ALA A 32 -11.17 14.19 17.12
CA ALA A 32 -11.44 14.60 18.50
C ALA A 32 -10.26 15.35 19.14
N LEU A 33 -9.03 14.96 18.81
CA LEU A 33 -7.82 15.62 19.31
C LEU A 33 -7.69 17.05 18.76
N MET A 34 -7.97 17.24 17.48
CA MET A 34 -7.95 18.58 16.88
C MET A 34 -9.08 19.44 17.45
N ALA A 35 -10.27 18.86 17.65
CA ALA A 35 -11.39 19.54 18.27
C ALA A 35 -11.09 19.99 19.70
N SER A 36 -10.45 19.14 20.52
CA SER A 36 -10.05 19.53 21.88
C SER A 36 -9.00 20.63 21.86
N HIS A 37 -7.98 20.52 21.00
CA HIS A 37 -6.95 21.57 20.89
C HIS A 37 -7.55 22.91 20.45
N VAL A 38 -8.43 22.92 19.45
CA VAL A 38 -9.06 24.14 18.95
C VAL A 38 -10.00 24.74 20.00
N ALA A 39 -10.64 23.92 20.85
CA ALA A 39 -11.45 24.42 21.97
C ALA A 39 -10.57 25.09 23.05
N ASP A 40 -9.40 24.54 23.33
CA ASP A 40 -8.49 25.04 24.36
C ASP A 40 -7.59 26.21 23.89
N CYS A 41 -7.30 26.30 22.58
CA CYS A 41 -6.38 27.27 22.00
C CYS A 41 -7.10 28.40 21.23
N PRO A 42 -7.12 29.65 21.75
CA PRO A 42 -7.86 30.75 21.12
C PRO A 42 -7.23 31.23 19.79
N ALA A 43 -5.92 31.02 19.59
CA ALA A 43 -5.25 31.36 18.34
C ALA A 43 -5.73 30.43 17.20
N CYS A 44 -5.66 29.12 17.41
CA CYS A 44 -6.15 28.13 16.45
C CYS A 44 -7.67 28.24 16.22
N ALA A 45 -8.45 28.54 17.26
CA ALA A 45 -9.88 28.81 17.12
C ALA A 45 -10.18 29.98 16.17
N ARG A 46 -9.39 31.06 16.29
CA ARG A 46 -9.53 32.24 15.42
C ARG A 46 -9.19 31.92 13.97
N GLU A 47 -8.10 31.17 13.74
CA GLU A 47 -7.69 30.75 12.40
C GLU A 47 -8.74 29.83 11.75
N VAL A 48 -9.23 28.82 12.47
CA VAL A 48 -10.31 27.94 11.97
C VAL A 48 -11.56 28.75 11.65
N LYS A 49 -11.94 29.72 12.49
CA LYS A 49 -13.08 30.61 12.22
C LYS A 49 -12.88 31.43 10.95
N GLN A 50 -11.68 31.96 10.72
CA GLN A 50 -11.36 32.69 9.49
C GLN A 50 -11.43 31.79 8.25
N ILE A 51 -10.86 30.59 8.32
CA ILE A 51 -10.91 29.61 7.23
C ILE A 51 -12.37 29.23 6.90
N ARG A 52 -13.19 29.00 7.93
CA ARG A 52 -14.62 28.71 7.76
C ARG A 52 -15.38 29.85 7.10
N ALA A 53 -15.11 31.10 7.48
CA ALA A 53 -15.71 32.26 6.83
C ALA A 53 -15.35 32.32 5.32
N SER A 54 -14.11 31.98 4.97
CA SER A 54 -13.70 31.87 3.56
C SER A 54 -14.48 30.77 2.81
N PHE A 55 -14.73 29.63 3.45
CA PHE A 55 -15.55 28.57 2.87
C PHE A 55 -17.03 28.96 2.74
N GLU A 56 -17.59 29.70 3.70
CA GLU A 56 -18.96 30.22 3.61
C GLU A 56 -19.11 31.20 2.43
N ILE A 57 -18.13 32.08 2.21
CA ILE A 57 -18.10 32.97 1.04
C ILE A 57 -18.00 32.15 -0.25
N ALA A 58 -17.13 31.15 -0.29
CA ALA A 58 -17.00 30.26 -1.44
C ALA A 58 -18.30 29.48 -1.73
N ALA A 59 -19.04 29.09 -0.69
CA ALA A 59 -20.33 28.41 -0.83
C ALA A 59 -21.44 29.33 -1.38
N LEU A 60 -21.33 30.65 -1.19
CA LEU A 60 -22.25 31.63 -1.79
C LEU A 60 -21.95 31.89 -3.27
N ALA A 61 -20.75 31.52 -3.75
CA ALA A 61 -20.46 31.61 -5.17
C ALA A 61 -21.41 30.67 -5.93
N ARG A 62 -22.15 31.22 -6.90
CA ARG A 62 -23.00 30.41 -7.77
C ARG A 62 -22.11 29.41 -8.51
N LEU A 63 -22.22 28.14 -8.15
CA LEU A 63 -21.59 27.09 -8.94
C LEU A 63 -22.20 27.13 -10.35
N PRO A 64 -21.39 27.08 -11.42
CA PRO A 64 -21.92 26.93 -12.76
C PRO A 64 -22.75 25.65 -12.81
N GLU A 65 -23.95 25.75 -13.40
CA GLU A 65 -24.80 24.59 -13.59
C GLU A 65 -24.05 23.59 -14.48
N PRO A 66 -23.89 22.32 -14.05
CA PRO A 66 -23.18 21.34 -14.85
C PRO A 66 -23.91 21.15 -16.18
N SER A 67 -23.17 21.09 -17.29
CA SER A 67 -23.80 20.87 -18.59
C SER A 67 -24.59 19.57 -18.61
N ASN A 68 -25.73 19.56 -19.31
CA ASN A 68 -26.54 18.36 -19.47
C ASN A 68 -25.74 17.19 -20.05
N GLU A 69 -24.80 17.49 -20.96
CA GLU A 69 -23.88 16.51 -21.54
C GLU A 69 -22.97 15.86 -20.48
N LEU A 70 -22.38 16.66 -19.58
CA LEU A 70 -21.52 16.15 -18.51
C LEU A 70 -22.32 15.28 -17.54
N THR A 71 -23.51 15.73 -17.17
CA THR A 71 -24.42 14.98 -16.29
C THR A 71 -24.79 13.63 -16.89
N GLN A 72 -25.12 13.60 -18.19
CA GLN A 72 -25.40 12.35 -18.90
C GLN A 72 -24.18 11.42 -18.94
N ARG A 73 -22.99 11.94 -19.23
CA ARG A 73 -21.75 11.15 -19.23
C ARG A 73 -21.47 10.53 -17.87
N ILE A 74 -21.61 11.29 -16.79
CA ILE A 74 -21.42 10.79 -15.42
C ILE A 74 -22.44 9.69 -15.09
N VAL A 75 -23.71 9.88 -15.43
CA VAL A 75 -24.76 8.87 -15.16
C VAL A 75 -24.50 7.59 -15.95
N VAL A 76 -24.13 7.69 -17.23
CA VAL A 76 -23.80 6.53 -18.07
C VAL A 76 -22.58 5.80 -17.52
N GLN A 77 -21.53 6.53 -17.15
CA GLN A 77 -20.31 5.95 -16.59
C GLN A 77 -20.58 5.29 -15.22
N ALA A 78 -21.35 5.93 -14.34
CA ALA A 78 -21.73 5.37 -13.05
C ALA A 78 -22.57 4.09 -13.21
N ARG A 79 -23.45 4.02 -14.21
CA ARG A 79 -24.20 2.79 -14.53
C ARG A 79 -23.27 1.68 -15.02
N ARG A 80 -22.33 1.98 -15.92
CA ARG A 80 -21.34 1.02 -16.41
C ARG A 80 -20.51 0.45 -15.27
N GLN A 81 -20.00 1.32 -14.39
CA GLN A 81 -19.25 0.90 -13.20
C GLN A 81 -20.09 0.02 -12.26
N ARG A 82 -21.38 0.33 -12.06
CA ARG A 82 -22.26 -0.53 -11.23
C ARG A 82 -22.54 -1.88 -11.89
N SER A 83 -22.64 -1.94 -13.21
CA SER A 83 -22.84 -3.21 -13.94
C SER A 83 -21.57 -4.05 -14.04
N GLN A 84 -20.40 -3.40 -14.08
CA GLN A 84 -19.09 -4.05 -14.17
C GLN A 84 -18.51 -4.41 -12.81
N ARG A 85 -18.96 -3.75 -11.74
CA ARG A 85 -18.61 -4.16 -10.38
C ARG A 85 -19.13 -5.59 -10.24
N PRO A 86 -18.24 -6.60 -10.14
CA PRO A 86 -18.69 -7.94 -9.86
C PRO A 86 -19.56 -7.80 -8.62
N ARG A 87 -20.77 -8.38 -8.64
CA ARG A 87 -21.38 -8.76 -7.38
C ARG A 87 -20.26 -9.54 -6.71
N ASN A 88 -19.67 -8.98 -5.66
CA ASN A 88 -19.04 -9.80 -4.65
C ASN A 88 -20.21 -10.71 -4.26
N THR A 89 -20.30 -11.85 -4.94
CA THR A 89 -20.48 -13.10 -4.24
C THR A 89 -19.43 -12.97 -3.16
N ASP A 90 -19.84 -12.49 -2.00
CA ASP A 90 -19.27 -12.95 -0.75
C ASP A 90 -19.16 -14.44 -0.98
N ALA A 91 -17.95 -14.86 -1.40
CA ALA A 91 -17.60 -16.24 -1.46
C ALA A 91 -17.95 -16.67 -0.05
N VAL A 92 -19.01 -17.46 0.05
CA VAL A 92 -19.45 -18.07 1.27
C VAL A 92 -18.25 -18.90 1.67
N HIS A 93 -17.30 -18.28 2.38
CA HIS A 93 -16.19 -18.94 3.02
C HIS A 93 -16.89 -19.80 4.03
N SER A 94 -17.09 -21.05 3.62
CA SER A 94 -17.83 -22.02 4.40
C SER A 94 -17.23 -22.01 5.80
N PRO A 95 -18.06 -22.04 6.86
CA PRO A 95 -17.56 -22.02 8.24
C PRO A 95 -16.53 -23.14 8.50
N PHE A 96 -16.54 -24.19 7.66
CA PHE A 96 -15.54 -25.26 7.62
C PHE A 96 -14.10 -24.80 7.35
N MET A 97 -13.87 -23.83 6.45
CA MET A 97 -12.51 -23.34 6.14
C MET A 97 -11.89 -22.61 7.33
N LYS A 98 -12.70 -21.83 8.08
CA LYS A 98 -12.24 -21.17 9.31
C LYS A 98 -11.94 -22.19 10.42
N LEU A 99 -12.73 -23.25 10.53
CA LEU A 99 -12.53 -24.32 11.51
C LEU A 99 -11.26 -25.14 11.23
N ALA A 100 -10.97 -25.42 9.95
CA ALA A 100 -9.74 -26.09 9.54
C ALA A 100 -8.47 -25.26 9.86
N GLN A 101 -8.53 -23.94 9.67
CA GLN A 101 -7.41 -23.05 10.01
C GLN A 101 -7.11 -23.02 11.51
N ILE A 102 -8.15 -23.01 12.36
CA ILE A 102 -7.97 -23.05 13.82
C ILE A 102 -7.39 -24.40 14.25
N ALA A 103 -7.90 -25.51 13.71
CA ALA A 103 -7.39 -26.85 14.03
C ALA A 103 -5.91 -27.01 13.63
N ALA A 104 -5.52 -26.51 12.45
CA ALA A 104 -4.12 -26.54 12.00
C ALA A 104 -3.19 -25.74 12.93
N GLY A 105 -3.63 -24.58 13.42
CA GLY A 105 -2.87 -23.78 14.38
C GLY A 105 -2.67 -24.47 15.73
N VAL A 106 -3.72 -25.14 16.24
CA VAL A 106 -3.63 -25.90 17.51
C VAL A 106 -2.69 -27.10 17.38
N ILE A 107 -2.74 -27.83 16.26
CA ILE A 107 -1.85 -28.97 16.03
C ILE A 107 -0.38 -28.51 15.92
N ALA A 108 -0.12 -27.41 15.21
CA ALA A 108 1.23 -26.87 15.06
C ALA A 108 1.83 -26.41 16.40
N THR A 109 1.03 -25.73 17.23
CA THR A 109 1.47 -25.28 18.56
C THR A 109 1.69 -26.43 19.53
N ALA A 110 0.83 -27.47 19.50
CA ALA A 110 1.03 -28.68 20.30
C ALA A 110 2.29 -29.47 19.88
N ALA A 111 2.56 -29.58 18.57
CA ALA A 111 3.76 -30.23 18.07
C ALA A 111 5.04 -29.48 18.49
N LEU A 112 5.03 -28.14 18.39
CA LEU A 112 6.14 -27.30 18.86
C LEU A 112 6.38 -27.44 20.37
N ALA A 113 5.31 -27.45 21.16
CA ALA A 113 5.41 -27.66 22.61
C ALA A 113 5.98 -29.04 22.94
N TYR A 114 5.51 -30.10 22.26
CA TYR A 114 6.01 -31.46 22.46
C TYR A 114 7.50 -31.57 22.12
N PHE A 115 7.95 -31.01 20.98
CA PHE A 115 9.36 -31.01 20.61
C PHE A 115 10.22 -30.21 21.59
N SER A 116 9.74 -29.06 22.08
CA SER A 116 10.46 -28.28 23.10
C SER A 116 10.61 -29.05 24.41
N PHE A 117 9.57 -29.77 24.86
CA PHE A 117 9.64 -30.57 26.08
C PHE A 117 10.48 -31.83 25.92
N ALA A 118 10.42 -32.50 24.75
CA ALA A 118 11.24 -33.68 24.47
C ALA A 118 12.75 -33.35 24.43
N ASN A 119 13.11 -32.21 23.85
CA ASN A 119 14.50 -31.73 23.87
C ASN A 119 14.95 -31.35 25.28
N ALA A 120 14.10 -30.68 26.07
CA ALA A 120 14.41 -30.32 27.45
C ALA A 120 14.57 -31.56 28.37
N LEU A 121 13.82 -32.63 28.15
CA LEU A 121 14.01 -33.89 28.89
C LEU A 121 15.28 -34.64 28.48
N SER A 122 15.70 -34.50 27.22
CA SER A 122 16.93 -35.14 26.71
C SER A 122 18.21 -34.48 27.24
N ASP A 123 18.13 -33.24 27.75
CA ASP A 123 19.25 -32.52 28.38
C ASP A 123 19.50 -32.94 29.85
N ILE A 124 18.65 -33.80 30.44
CA ILE A 124 18.75 -34.22 31.86
C ILE A 124 19.57 -35.52 32.03
N THR A 125 20.23 -36.03 31.00
CA THR A 125 21.26 -37.07 31.16
C THR A 125 22.63 -36.40 31.36
N PRO A 126 23.24 -36.48 32.55
CA PRO A 126 24.60 -36.01 32.72
C PRO A 126 25.54 -37.16 32.35
N ASP A 127 26.09 -37.12 31.13
CA ASP A 127 27.45 -37.64 30.97
C ASP A 127 28.18 -36.99 29.79
N SER A 128 29.15 -36.17 30.18
CA SER A 128 30.52 -36.15 29.68
C SER A 128 30.81 -35.92 28.20
N ALA A 129 31.43 -34.76 27.98
CA ALA A 129 32.61 -34.56 27.15
C ALA A 129 32.43 -34.46 25.63
N GLY A 130 32.63 -33.24 25.14
CA GLY A 130 33.61 -33.00 24.08
C GLY A 130 33.16 -33.27 22.65
N ALA A 131 32.60 -32.25 22.01
CA ALA A 131 32.75 -32.06 20.57
C ALA A 131 32.66 -30.57 20.21
N LEU A 132 33.67 -29.82 20.62
CA LEU A 132 34.14 -28.70 19.80
C LEU A 132 34.71 -29.31 18.52
N HIS A 133 33.92 -29.35 17.45
CA HIS A 133 34.46 -29.40 16.11
C HIS A 133 33.71 -28.44 15.20
N ALA A 134 34.46 -27.45 14.76
CA ALA A 134 34.19 -26.62 13.62
C ALA A 134 33.94 -27.49 12.38
N THR A 135 32.89 -27.16 11.64
CA THR A 135 32.90 -27.24 10.18
C THR A 135 32.20 -26.01 9.63
N ALA A 136 33.00 -24.95 9.42
CA ALA A 136 32.81 -24.10 8.26
C ALA A 136 33.07 -24.98 7.03
N ALA A 137 32.01 -25.32 6.30
CA ALA A 137 32.11 -25.85 4.95
C ALA A 137 30.95 -25.28 4.15
N ALA A 138 31.33 -24.44 3.20
CA ALA A 138 30.47 -23.88 2.18
C ALA A 138 29.84 -24.98 1.31
N SER A 139 28.57 -24.80 1.00
CA SER A 139 27.95 -25.23 -0.25
C SER A 139 26.77 -24.27 -0.47
N ARG A 140 26.95 -23.08 -1.06
CA ARG A 140 27.15 -22.82 -2.49
C ARG A 140 26.42 -23.83 -3.39
N ALA A 141 25.09 -23.76 -3.35
CA ALA A 141 24.31 -23.90 -4.58
C ALA A 141 24.14 -22.49 -5.17
N HIS A 142 25.14 -22.05 -5.94
CA HIS A 142 24.93 -21.04 -6.97
C HIS A 142 24.00 -21.66 -8.01
N SER A 143 22.72 -21.34 -7.94
CA SER A 143 21.87 -21.38 -9.13
C SER A 143 22.18 -20.08 -9.89
N GLU A 144 23.07 -20.22 -10.86
CA GLU A 144 23.38 -19.21 -11.86
C GLU A 144 22.15 -19.03 -12.76
N GLN A 145 21.16 -18.31 -12.25
CA GLN A 145 20.07 -17.80 -13.07
C GLN A 145 20.51 -16.46 -13.65
N ALA A 146 21.12 -16.55 -14.84
CA ALA A 146 21.08 -15.44 -15.79
C ALA A 146 19.63 -14.96 -15.92
N PRO A 147 19.37 -13.64 -15.98
CA PRO A 147 18.02 -13.12 -16.13
C PRO A 147 17.38 -13.70 -17.39
N PRO A 148 16.15 -14.22 -17.34
CA PRO A 148 15.50 -14.75 -18.52
C PRO A 148 15.26 -13.60 -19.51
N LYS A 149 15.96 -13.63 -20.64
CA LYS A 149 15.79 -12.68 -21.77
C LYS A 149 14.34 -12.56 -22.25
N ASN A 150 13.49 -13.52 -21.90
CA ASN A 150 12.07 -13.53 -22.25
C ASN A 150 11.25 -12.42 -21.56
N HIS A 151 11.73 -11.87 -20.43
CA HIS A 151 11.00 -10.83 -19.71
C HIS A 151 11.21 -9.43 -20.30
N SER A 152 12.37 -9.14 -20.90
CA SER A 152 12.64 -7.84 -21.54
C SER A 152 11.76 -7.63 -22.77
N ASP A 153 11.58 -8.67 -23.58
CA ASP A 153 10.77 -8.58 -24.80
C ASP A 153 9.28 -8.34 -24.49
N SER A 154 8.80 -8.90 -23.37
CA SER A 154 7.43 -8.67 -22.89
C SER A 154 7.24 -7.25 -22.36
N LEU A 155 8.26 -6.70 -21.68
CA LEU A 155 8.25 -5.31 -21.18
C LEU A 155 8.25 -4.31 -22.34
N ASP A 156 9.06 -4.52 -23.37
CA ASP A 156 9.11 -3.63 -24.54
C ASP A 156 7.80 -3.64 -25.34
N ALA A 157 7.18 -4.83 -25.51
CA ALA A 157 5.88 -4.95 -26.17
C ALA A 157 4.75 -4.25 -25.39
N LEU A 158 4.73 -4.40 -24.06
CA LEU A 158 3.72 -3.77 -23.19
C LEU A 158 3.94 -2.25 -23.08
N ALA A 159 5.19 -1.81 -22.94
CA ALA A 159 5.56 -0.38 -22.89
C ALA A 159 5.22 0.34 -24.20
N GLY A 160 5.43 -0.31 -25.35
CA GLY A 160 5.01 0.20 -26.67
C GLY A 160 3.50 0.35 -26.78
N ALA A 161 2.73 -0.64 -26.32
CA ALA A 161 1.26 -0.60 -26.33
C ALA A 161 0.69 0.48 -25.39
N VAL A 162 1.36 0.79 -24.28
CA VAL A 162 0.93 1.83 -23.33
C VAL A 162 1.30 3.25 -23.82
N SER A 163 2.45 3.41 -24.48
CA SER A 163 2.95 4.71 -24.95
C SER A 163 2.13 5.32 -26.09
N LEU A 164 1.48 4.49 -26.92
CA LEU A 164 0.70 4.92 -28.09
C LEU A 164 -0.58 5.72 -27.77
N HIS A 165 -0.99 5.87 -26.50
CA HIS A 165 -2.30 6.46 -26.15
C HIS A 165 -2.22 7.45 -24.98
N GLN A 166 -1.25 8.37 -25.01
CA GLN A 166 -1.02 9.38 -23.96
C GLN A 166 -2.03 10.55 -23.96
N ASP A 167 -2.88 10.70 -24.98
CA ASP A 167 -3.65 11.93 -25.21
C ASP A 167 -5.06 11.99 -24.59
N LEU A 168 -5.44 11.06 -23.70
CA LEU A 168 -6.72 11.13 -22.99
C LEU A 168 -6.58 11.73 -21.58
N PRO A 169 -7.57 12.51 -21.10
CA PRO A 169 -7.58 13.04 -19.74
C PRO A 169 -7.52 11.88 -18.74
N ALA A 170 -6.40 11.81 -18.00
CA ALA A 170 -6.08 10.70 -17.12
C ALA A 170 -7.01 10.69 -15.90
N SER A 171 -7.69 9.56 -15.67
CA SER A 171 -8.46 9.35 -14.45
C SER A 171 -7.53 9.35 -13.21
N PRO A 172 -8.02 9.72 -12.01
CA PRO A 172 -7.19 9.75 -10.80
C PRO A 172 -6.54 8.40 -10.47
N HIS A 173 -7.16 7.29 -10.86
CA HIS A 173 -6.58 5.95 -10.72
C HIS A 173 -5.35 5.73 -11.62
N VAL A 174 -5.40 6.22 -12.86
CA VAL A 174 -4.29 6.18 -13.81
C VAL A 174 -3.13 7.05 -13.32
N LEU A 175 -3.41 8.21 -12.70
CA LEU A 175 -2.38 9.04 -12.07
C LEU A 175 -1.70 8.33 -10.90
N GLY A 176 -2.47 7.61 -10.08
CA GLY A 176 -1.91 6.78 -9.00
C GLY A 176 -0.99 5.69 -9.53
N HIS A 177 -1.41 4.98 -10.58
CA HIS A 177 -0.59 3.94 -11.21
C HIS A 177 0.67 4.49 -11.87
N ARG A 178 0.60 5.65 -12.52
CA ARG A 178 1.80 6.31 -13.07
C ARG A 178 2.82 6.65 -11.99
N ARG A 179 2.38 7.21 -10.87
CA ARG A 179 3.28 7.51 -9.73
C ARG A 179 3.92 6.25 -9.16
N LEU A 180 3.19 5.14 -9.12
CA LEU A 180 3.72 3.86 -8.67
C LEU A 180 4.80 3.34 -9.63
N ILE A 181 4.55 3.40 -10.94
CA ILE A 181 5.54 3.01 -11.96
C ILE A 181 6.79 3.90 -11.89
N GLU A 182 6.63 5.20 -11.70
CA GLU A 182 7.75 6.14 -11.52
C GLU A 182 8.59 5.79 -10.29
N LEU A 183 7.96 5.44 -9.16
CA LEU A 183 8.66 5.02 -7.95
C LEU A 183 9.44 3.72 -8.16
N VAL A 184 8.83 2.72 -8.81
CA VAL A 184 9.49 1.45 -9.13
C VAL A 184 10.65 1.64 -10.11
N ASN A 185 10.52 2.54 -11.08
CA ASN A 185 11.61 2.91 -11.99
C ASN A 185 12.78 3.56 -11.24
N HIS A 186 12.48 4.43 -10.27
CA HIS A 186 13.50 5.02 -9.41
C HIS A 186 14.27 3.93 -8.64
N ASP A 187 13.56 3.02 -7.97
CA ASP A 187 14.17 1.90 -7.24
C ASP A 187 15.00 0.99 -8.14
N MET A 188 14.53 0.71 -9.36
CA MET A 188 15.25 -0.09 -10.36
C MET A 188 16.55 0.61 -10.79
N SER A 189 16.51 1.90 -11.10
CA SER A 189 17.72 2.67 -11.45
C SER A 189 18.73 2.75 -10.30
N ALA A 190 18.27 2.87 -9.07
CA ALA A 190 19.12 2.84 -7.88
C ALA A 190 19.77 1.46 -7.67
N ALA A 191 19.01 0.39 -7.89
CA ALA A 191 19.52 -0.98 -7.80
C ALA A 191 20.54 -1.28 -8.91
N LEU A 192 20.31 -0.84 -10.14
CA LEU A 192 21.28 -0.93 -11.24
C LEU A 192 22.57 -0.19 -10.92
N ALA A 193 22.50 1.06 -10.44
CA ALA A 193 23.68 1.82 -10.04
C ALA A 193 24.46 1.15 -8.90
N ALA A 194 23.78 0.43 -8.00
CA ALA A 194 24.43 -0.36 -6.96
C ALA A 194 25.12 -1.62 -7.53
N LEU A 195 24.52 -2.29 -8.52
CA LEU A 195 25.09 -3.45 -9.20
C LEU A 195 26.29 -3.08 -10.08
N GLU A 196 26.27 -1.93 -10.74
CA GLU A 196 27.41 -1.42 -11.51
C GLU A 196 28.65 -1.22 -10.62
N ARG A 197 28.44 -0.73 -9.38
CA ARG A 197 29.51 -0.55 -8.39
C ARG A 197 29.92 -1.87 -7.74
N ASN A 198 28.99 -2.82 -7.59
CA ASN A 198 29.25 -4.11 -6.98
C ASN A 198 28.36 -5.20 -7.61
N PRO A 199 28.87 -5.97 -8.59
CA PRO A 199 28.08 -6.97 -9.32
C PRO A 199 27.67 -8.17 -8.45
N GLY A 200 28.26 -8.33 -7.25
CA GLY A 200 27.92 -9.38 -6.30
C GLY A 200 26.88 -8.97 -5.25
N CYS A 201 26.28 -7.78 -5.37
CA CYS A 201 25.34 -7.27 -4.37
C CYS A 201 23.99 -8.03 -4.42
N ILE A 202 23.85 -9.06 -3.57
CA ILE A 202 22.64 -9.90 -3.45
C ILE A 202 21.39 -9.04 -3.22
N ARG A 203 21.50 -8.01 -2.37
CA ARG A 203 20.37 -7.12 -2.05
C ARG A 203 19.91 -6.33 -3.27
N ALA A 204 20.83 -5.82 -4.09
CA ALA A 204 20.46 -5.07 -5.29
C ALA A 204 19.83 -5.98 -6.35
N ASN A 205 20.33 -7.22 -6.50
CA ASN A 205 19.69 -8.23 -7.35
C ASN A 205 18.26 -8.56 -6.89
N GLN A 206 18.04 -8.69 -5.58
CA GLN A 206 16.70 -8.97 -5.06
C GLN A 206 15.73 -7.80 -5.29
N VAL A 207 16.19 -6.55 -5.14
CA VAL A 207 15.40 -5.36 -5.48
C VAL A 207 15.08 -5.31 -6.97
N MET A 208 16.02 -5.68 -7.84
CA MET A 208 15.79 -5.77 -9.29
C MET A 208 14.73 -6.81 -9.68
N VAL A 209 14.80 -8.02 -9.11
CA VAL A 209 13.83 -9.08 -9.43
C VAL A 209 12.43 -8.68 -8.96
N THR A 210 12.32 -8.18 -7.74
CA THR A 210 11.03 -7.74 -7.18
C THR A 210 10.45 -6.53 -7.91
N SER A 211 11.28 -5.57 -8.34
CA SER A 211 10.80 -4.41 -9.11
C SER A 211 10.29 -4.82 -10.49
N VAL A 212 10.94 -5.77 -11.17
CA VAL A 212 10.49 -6.31 -12.46
C VAL A 212 9.15 -7.03 -12.32
N GLU A 213 8.97 -7.85 -11.29
CA GLU A 213 7.69 -8.53 -11.01
C GLU A 213 6.56 -7.51 -10.78
N LEU A 214 6.83 -6.46 -10.00
CA LEU A 214 5.88 -5.37 -9.75
C LEU A 214 5.54 -4.58 -11.01
N GLN A 215 6.49 -4.37 -11.91
CA GLN A 215 6.23 -3.72 -13.21
C GLN A 215 5.32 -4.57 -14.10
N ILE A 216 5.58 -5.87 -14.19
CA ILE A 216 4.76 -6.79 -15.00
C ILE A 216 3.33 -6.80 -14.47
N GLU A 217 3.15 -6.91 -13.15
CA GLU A 217 1.83 -6.91 -12.53
C GLU A 217 1.12 -5.56 -12.70
N GLY A 218 1.85 -4.44 -12.56
CA GLY A 218 1.31 -3.09 -12.78
C GLY A 218 0.85 -2.87 -14.22
N LEU A 219 1.65 -3.30 -15.21
CA LEU A 219 1.29 -3.21 -16.63
C LEU A 219 0.11 -4.14 -16.97
N ARG A 220 0.07 -5.34 -16.38
CA ARG A 220 -1.04 -6.27 -16.54
C ARG A 220 -2.34 -5.69 -16.00
N ASN A 221 -2.32 -5.08 -14.82
CA ASN A 221 -3.48 -4.41 -14.24
C ASN A 221 -3.95 -3.24 -15.09
N LEU A 222 -3.03 -2.41 -15.60
CA LEU A 222 -3.39 -1.34 -16.54
C LEU A 222 -4.00 -1.87 -17.85
N TYR A 223 -3.51 -3.00 -18.36
CA TYR A 223 -4.09 -3.64 -19.54
C TYR A 223 -5.50 -4.19 -19.28
N LEU A 224 -5.72 -4.83 -18.12
CA LEU A 224 -7.01 -5.37 -17.71
C LEU A 224 -8.04 -4.25 -17.45
N ASP A 225 -7.66 -3.21 -16.72
CA ASP A 225 -8.50 -2.02 -16.45
C ASP A 225 -8.92 -1.29 -17.73
N ARG A 226 -8.14 -1.41 -18.81
CA ARG A 226 -8.43 -0.78 -20.10
C ARG A 226 -9.28 -1.65 -21.03
N LYS A 227 -9.31 -2.97 -20.78
CA LYS A 227 -10.09 -3.96 -21.54
C LYS A 227 -11.49 -4.17 -20.97
N LEU A 228 -11.67 -3.91 -19.66
CA LEU A 228 -12.94 -3.96 -18.95
C LEU A 228 -13.68 -2.61 -19.06
#